data_AF-A0A951RPI1-F1
#
_entry.id   AF-A0A951RPI1-F1
#
_cell.length_a   1.000
_cell.length_b   1.000
_cell.length_c   1.000
_cell.angle_alpha   90.00
_cell.angle_beta   90.00
_cell.angle_gamma   90.00
#
_symmetry.space_group_name_H-M   'P 1'
#
loop_
_entity.id
_entity.type
_entity.pdbx_description
1 polymer ?
#
loop_
_entity_poly.entity_id
_entity_poly.type
_entity_poly.pdbx_seq_one_letter_code
_entity_poly.pdbx_strand_id
1 'polypeptide(L)'
;MLKAASPHTTIKALAFVLFLFLAFSASSQTLPFLFTEKSHTRLTVLAEKRLDDFNAFFRPWKHVGAIGIDSLSIDLHNASINVFFHPNLTHLPIRHAFVQQLEAEIMNRLGRRFRKFTPQLFCRDRSLYDFVPNALREPYLETDLSRIRQKPEQPPLVKTSSQGNFAGGLSGNHIALWHSHGLYFDNTRNRWQWQRARLFGTVEDIFPMVYVTQYIAPMLENAGALVMLPRERDTQRNEVIVDFDGSTGDSELNIGDTENSHWEITPGGFAKKDTLFDGDNPFQMGTHLRLASGTGPKPSVQYIPEFPEDGHYAVYFSWQQDAANSTSVEGVLHFAGGSERFLLNQTMGGGTWIYLGTYFFMQGKNAEQGSFEIFGNANGYVTADALRFGGGMGNVARKAAEDAQERGRSVEDRGELDRKDSRLMQDAFHWKTSQRPRYHEGARYYLQYAGMPDTLIFNLNAGRNDYNDDFMSRGEWVNYLMGGPLGPTEAPDAPGLNIPIDLALAFHTDAGITSNDSVIGTLAIYSAQRDEGLFRDRVSKLASRDLTDLVQDQVVNDIRFLFNENWTRRALWDRQYSE
;
A
#
# COMPACT_ATOMS: atom_id res chain seq x y z
N MET A 1 -28.33 53.12 29.77
CA MET A 1 -27.25 54.00 29.28
C MET A 1 -26.53 53.25 28.16
N LEU A 2 -27.07 53.31 26.95
CA LEU A 2 -26.68 54.20 25.83
C LEU A 2 -25.36 53.78 25.14
N LYS A 3 -25.57 53.31 23.91
CA LYS A 3 -24.66 53.00 22.79
C LYS A 3 -23.71 54.16 22.42
N ALA A 4 -22.61 53.83 21.73
CA ALA A 4 -22.16 54.40 20.42
C ALA A 4 -20.70 53.93 20.14
N ALA A 5 -20.36 53.24 19.04
CA ALA A 5 -20.26 53.65 17.63
C ALA A 5 -18.88 54.26 17.24
N SER A 6 -18.30 53.75 16.14
CA SER A 6 -17.06 54.17 15.42
C SER A 6 -17.23 55.53 14.69
N PRO A 7 -16.39 56.03 13.74
CA PRO A 7 -15.14 55.56 13.08
C PRO A 7 -14.08 56.67 12.76
N HIS A 8 -13.13 56.35 11.85
CA HIS A 8 -12.11 57.18 11.15
C HIS A 8 -10.77 57.33 11.91
N THR A 9 -9.58 57.13 11.30
CA THR A 9 -9.07 57.81 10.09
C THR A 9 -7.85 57.09 9.45
N THR A 10 -7.88 57.00 8.11
CA THR A 10 -6.78 57.15 7.12
C THR A 10 -5.48 56.32 7.16
N ILE A 11 -5.32 55.56 6.07
CA ILE A 11 -4.12 54.98 5.46
C ILE A 11 -3.22 56.06 4.83
N LYS A 12 -1.91 56.03 5.14
CA LYS A 12 -0.74 56.48 4.33
C LYS A 12 0.46 55.68 4.86
N ALA A 13 1.14 54.77 4.16
CA ALA A 13 1.96 54.86 2.94
C ALA A 13 3.42 54.44 3.28
N LEU A 14 3.99 53.60 2.40
CA LEU A 14 5.42 53.38 2.11
C LEU A 14 6.33 52.48 2.99
N ALA A 15 6.75 51.38 2.33
CA ALA A 15 8.14 51.01 1.99
C ALA A 15 9.12 50.42 3.04
N PHE A 16 9.47 49.15 2.79
CA PHE A 16 10.81 48.60 2.46
C PHE A 16 12.00 48.77 3.45
N VAL A 17 12.78 47.66 3.53
CA VAL A 17 14.19 47.50 3.99
C VAL A 17 14.47 47.09 5.45
N LEU A 18 14.77 45.78 5.61
CA LEU A 18 16.04 45.20 6.11
C LEU A 18 16.83 45.88 7.25
N PHE A 19 17.13 45.16 8.35
CA PHE A 19 18.39 45.25 9.15
C PHE A 19 18.42 44.05 10.14
N LEU A 20 19.26 43.01 9.96
CA LEU A 20 20.68 42.82 10.31
C LEU A 20 20.99 42.63 11.82
N PHE A 21 21.75 41.55 12.07
CA PHE A 21 22.24 40.92 13.31
C PHE A 21 23.15 41.77 14.21
N LEU A 22 23.24 41.37 15.50
CA LEU A 22 24.38 41.51 16.43
C LEU A 22 24.29 40.34 17.44
N ALA A 23 25.13 39.30 17.40
CA ALA A 23 26.54 39.15 17.81
C ALA A 23 26.74 38.84 19.31
N PHE A 24 27.39 37.70 19.62
CA PHE A 24 28.40 37.61 20.68
C PHE A 24 29.39 36.46 20.43
N SER A 25 30.63 36.69 20.86
CA SER A 25 31.89 36.12 20.37
C SER A 25 32.62 35.27 21.41
N ALA A 26 33.40 34.26 20.96
CA ALA A 26 34.65 33.84 21.61
C ALA A 26 35.60 33.21 20.59
N SER A 27 36.89 33.48 20.77
CA SER A 27 37.94 33.53 19.74
C SER A 27 38.82 32.28 19.65
N SER A 28 39.13 31.87 18.43
CA SER A 28 40.41 31.24 18.07
C SER A 28 40.89 31.84 16.75
N GLN A 29 42.04 32.52 16.80
CA GLN A 29 42.63 33.24 15.68
C GLN A 29 42.97 32.30 14.52
N THR A 30 42.20 32.40 13.44
CA THR A 30 42.65 32.10 12.08
C THR A 30 42.39 33.35 11.25
N LEU A 31 43.41 33.84 10.54
CA LEU A 31 43.31 35.00 9.65
C LEU A 31 42.14 34.80 8.67
N PRO A 32 41.12 35.68 8.64
CA PRO A 32 40.15 35.63 7.57
C PRO A 32 40.88 36.11 6.32
N PHE A 33 41.09 35.20 5.37
CA PHE A 33 41.42 35.60 4.01
C PHE A 33 40.20 36.40 3.52
N LEU A 34 40.26 37.73 3.62
CA LEU A 34 39.20 38.64 3.18
C LEU A 34 39.14 38.57 1.65
N PHE A 35 38.42 37.58 1.16
CA PHE A 35 38.06 37.49 -0.24
C PHE A 35 36.99 38.54 -0.54
N THR A 36 37.24 39.37 -1.55
CA THR A 36 36.29 40.38 -2.03
C THR A 36 35.12 39.70 -2.75
N GLU A 37 33.92 40.29 -2.77
CA GLU A 37 32.79 39.78 -3.57
C GLU A 37 33.19 39.52 -5.04
N LYS A 38 34.03 40.40 -5.61
CA LYS A 38 34.59 40.22 -6.96
C LYS A 38 35.42 38.94 -7.12
N SER A 39 36.08 38.48 -6.06
CA SER A 39 36.84 37.22 -6.06
C SER A 39 35.95 35.98 -5.93
N HIS A 40 34.83 36.06 -5.19
CA HIS A 40 33.77 35.05 -5.20
C HIS A 40 33.21 34.88 -6.62
N THR A 41 32.75 35.96 -7.26
CA THR A 41 32.16 35.89 -8.61
C THR A 41 33.13 35.31 -9.64
N ARG A 42 34.42 35.67 -9.57
CA ARG A 42 35.43 35.16 -10.52
C ARG A 42 35.72 33.67 -10.35
N LEU A 43 35.74 33.16 -9.13
CA LEU A 43 35.99 31.73 -8.88
C LEU A 43 34.78 30.89 -9.26
N THR A 44 33.56 31.35 -8.96
CA THR A 44 32.32 30.71 -9.41
C THR A 44 32.26 30.59 -10.93
N VAL A 45 32.43 31.70 -11.67
CA VAL A 45 32.40 31.68 -13.15
C VAL A 45 33.50 30.78 -13.74
N LEU A 46 34.68 30.73 -13.11
CA LEU A 46 35.74 29.83 -13.55
C LEU A 46 35.39 28.36 -13.30
N ALA A 47 34.74 28.04 -12.18
CA ALA A 47 34.27 26.70 -11.86
C ALA A 47 33.17 26.27 -12.83
N GLU A 48 32.16 27.12 -13.08
CA GLU A 48 31.08 26.89 -14.04
C GLU A 48 31.65 26.57 -15.43
N LYS A 49 32.56 27.41 -15.94
CA LYS A 49 33.20 27.18 -17.24
C LYS A 49 33.98 25.86 -17.30
N ARG A 50 34.60 25.43 -16.20
CA ARG A 50 35.35 24.16 -16.16
C ARG A 50 34.45 22.92 -16.08
N LEU A 51 33.20 23.11 -15.70
CA LEU A 51 32.21 22.05 -15.50
C LEU A 51 31.08 22.08 -16.55
N ASP A 52 31.14 22.95 -17.55
CA ASP A 52 30.10 23.15 -18.56
C ASP A 52 29.71 21.85 -19.32
N ASP A 53 30.69 21.00 -19.67
CA ASP A 53 30.46 19.68 -20.29
C ASP A 53 30.51 18.52 -19.27
N PHE A 54 30.14 18.76 -18.01
CA PHE A 54 30.07 17.70 -17.01
C PHE A 54 28.96 16.69 -17.31
N ASN A 55 27.90 17.11 -18.02
CA ASN A 55 26.76 16.25 -18.38
C ASN A 55 27.18 15.02 -19.20
N ALA A 56 28.33 15.08 -19.90
CA ALA A 56 28.91 13.95 -20.61
C ALA A 56 29.20 12.75 -19.69
N PHE A 57 29.47 12.97 -18.39
CA PHE A 57 29.66 11.92 -17.39
C PHE A 57 28.41 11.00 -17.27
N PHE A 58 27.22 11.55 -17.46
CA PHE A 58 25.95 10.83 -17.31
C PHE A 58 25.42 10.21 -18.62
N ARG A 59 26.20 10.19 -19.70
CA ARG A 59 25.79 9.58 -20.99
C ARG A 59 25.26 8.14 -20.86
N PRO A 60 25.82 7.24 -20.03
CA PRO A 60 25.28 5.90 -19.83
C PRO A 60 23.86 5.87 -19.25
N TRP A 61 23.41 6.99 -18.67
CA TRP A 61 22.14 7.13 -17.96
C TRP A 61 21.14 8.04 -18.67
N LYS A 62 21.38 8.39 -19.94
CA LYS A 62 20.52 9.30 -20.71
C LYS A 62 19.05 8.86 -20.78
N HIS A 63 18.77 7.55 -20.66
CA HIS A 63 17.42 6.98 -20.67
C HIS A 63 16.62 7.28 -19.39
N VAL A 64 17.29 7.74 -18.33
CA VAL A 64 16.68 8.12 -17.05
C VAL A 64 16.26 9.61 -17.03
N GLY A 65 16.61 10.36 -18.08
CA GLY A 65 16.32 11.78 -18.25
C GLY A 65 17.59 12.63 -18.27
N ALA A 66 17.42 13.95 -18.37
CA ALA A 66 18.54 14.89 -18.30
C ALA A 66 19.14 14.91 -16.88
N ILE A 67 20.44 14.65 -16.78
CA ILE A 67 21.21 14.66 -15.53
C ILE A 67 22.42 15.56 -15.75
N GLY A 68 22.68 16.44 -14.80
CA GLY A 68 23.71 17.45 -14.93
C GLY A 68 23.85 18.33 -13.70
N ILE A 69 24.87 19.18 -13.73
CA ILE A 69 25.02 20.26 -12.74
C ILE A 69 24.03 21.36 -13.13
N ASP A 70 23.16 21.72 -12.19
CA ASP A 70 22.18 22.80 -12.34
C ASP A 70 22.80 24.15 -11.95
N SER A 71 23.48 24.17 -10.79
CA SER A 71 24.19 25.37 -10.31
C SER A 71 25.35 25.00 -9.40
N LEU A 72 26.22 25.97 -9.11
CA LEU A 72 27.26 25.82 -8.10
C LEU A 72 27.54 27.13 -7.37
N SER A 73 28.11 27.02 -6.17
CA SER A 73 28.63 28.17 -5.42
C SER A 73 29.96 27.84 -4.76
N ILE A 74 30.79 28.88 -4.58
CA ILE A 74 32.08 28.77 -3.91
C ILE A 74 31.98 29.46 -2.55
N ASP A 75 32.17 28.68 -1.49
CA ASP A 75 32.30 29.18 -0.13
C ASP A 75 33.78 29.33 0.21
N LEU A 76 34.23 30.58 0.26
CA LEU A 76 35.62 30.90 0.57
C LEU A 76 35.91 30.87 2.07
N HIS A 77 34.89 30.95 2.91
CA HIS A 77 35.05 30.89 4.36
C HIS A 77 35.32 29.45 4.80
N ASN A 78 34.50 28.52 4.31
CA ASN A 78 34.63 27.10 4.63
C ASN A 78 35.55 26.33 3.67
N ALA A 79 36.09 27.02 2.65
CA ALA A 79 36.80 26.40 1.55
C ALA A 79 36.00 25.22 0.95
N SER A 80 34.73 25.45 0.59
CA SER A 80 33.88 24.43 -0.04
C SER A 80 33.38 24.85 -1.42
N ILE A 81 33.03 23.85 -2.23
CA ILE A 81 32.40 24.01 -3.55
C ILE A 81 31.08 23.29 -3.48
N ASN A 82 29.99 24.04 -3.38
CA ASN A 82 28.66 23.49 -3.33
C ASN A 82 28.19 23.29 -4.77
N VAL A 83 27.98 22.05 -5.18
CA VAL A 83 27.53 21.69 -6.53
C VAL A 83 26.13 21.12 -6.43
N PHE A 84 25.17 21.77 -7.08
CA PHE A 84 23.77 21.38 -7.08
C PHE A 84 23.44 20.67 -8.39
N PHE A 85 23.01 19.42 -8.29
CA PHE A 85 22.63 18.60 -9.43
C PHE A 85 21.13 18.66 -9.70
N HIS A 86 20.78 18.42 -10.96
CA HIS A 86 19.39 18.25 -11.38
C HIS A 86 18.73 17.07 -10.64
N PRO A 87 17.44 17.18 -10.21
CA PRO A 87 16.73 16.15 -9.43
C PRO A 87 16.76 14.74 -10.02
N ASN A 88 16.82 14.60 -11.34
CA ASN A 88 16.90 13.28 -11.98
C ASN A 88 18.16 12.48 -11.58
N LEU A 89 19.19 13.11 -11.00
CA LEU A 89 20.33 12.37 -10.47
C LEU A 89 19.91 11.36 -9.40
N THR A 90 18.90 11.68 -8.58
CA THR A 90 18.42 10.77 -7.52
C THR A 90 17.60 9.59 -8.06
N HIS A 91 17.31 9.57 -9.36
CA HIS A 91 16.75 8.40 -10.03
C HIS A 91 17.80 7.29 -10.25
N LEU A 92 19.09 7.59 -10.02
CA LEU A 92 20.17 6.61 -10.03
C LEU A 92 20.34 5.96 -8.65
N PRO A 93 20.85 4.72 -8.59
CA PRO A 93 21.26 4.12 -7.33
C PRO A 93 22.48 4.88 -6.78
N ILE A 94 22.26 5.67 -5.72
CA ILE A 94 23.34 6.44 -5.11
C ILE A 94 24.07 5.54 -4.11
N ARG A 95 25.38 5.43 -4.28
CA ARG A 95 26.30 4.64 -3.46
C ARG A 95 27.46 5.52 -3.04
N HIS A 96 28.12 5.20 -1.93
CA HIS A 96 29.26 5.97 -1.44
C HIS A 96 30.35 6.14 -2.51
N ALA A 97 30.75 5.04 -3.16
CA ALA A 97 31.74 5.04 -4.23
C ALA A 97 31.36 5.92 -5.43
N PHE A 98 30.07 5.99 -5.76
CA PHE A 98 29.57 6.84 -6.85
C PHE A 98 29.68 8.33 -6.50
N VAL A 99 29.35 8.71 -5.25
CA VAL A 99 29.50 10.09 -4.78
C VAL A 99 30.98 10.50 -4.78
N GLN A 100 31.87 9.65 -4.28
CA GLN A 100 33.31 9.89 -4.31
C GLN A 100 33.88 10.00 -5.73
N GLN A 101 33.36 9.20 -6.67
CA GLN A 101 33.74 9.30 -8.09
C GLN A 101 33.33 10.66 -8.67
N LEU A 102 32.13 11.14 -8.36
CA LEU A 102 31.68 12.48 -8.76
C LEU A 102 32.57 13.58 -8.17
N GLU A 103 32.86 13.51 -6.87
CA GLU A 103 33.75 14.46 -6.20
C GLU A 103 35.14 14.49 -6.85
N ALA A 104 35.73 13.32 -7.10
CA ALA A 104 37.03 13.19 -7.74
C ALA A 104 37.04 13.76 -9.16
N GLU A 105 36.02 13.47 -9.98
CA GLU A 105 35.91 13.98 -11.35
C GLU A 105 35.69 15.50 -11.39
N ILE A 106 34.86 16.03 -10.48
CA ILE A 106 34.69 17.48 -10.31
C ILE A 106 36.04 18.13 -9.96
N MET A 107 36.74 17.60 -8.95
CA MET A 107 38.01 18.17 -8.50
C MET A 107 39.10 18.05 -9.57
N ASN A 108 39.09 16.98 -10.37
CA ASN A 108 39.99 16.81 -11.50
C ASN A 108 39.78 17.91 -12.56
N ARG A 109 38.52 18.15 -12.96
CA ARG A 109 38.17 19.21 -13.94
C ARG A 109 38.43 20.61 -13.42
N LEU A 110 38.14 20.85 -12.15
CA LEU A 110 38.42 22.11 -11.49
C LEU A 110 39.93 22.36 -11.35
N GLY A 111 40.73 21.31 -11.14
CA GLY A 111 42.19 21.38 -11.15
C GLY A 111 42.81 22.18 -10.01
N ARG A 112 44.12 22.47 -10.13
CA ARG A 112 44.98 22.97 -9.03
C ARG A 112 44.46 24.20 -8.28
N ARG A 113 43.69 25.07 -8.94
CA ARG A 113 43.18 26.32 -8.34
C ARG A 113 42.13 26.05 -7.24
N PHE A 114 41.47 24.91 -7.30
CA PHE A 114 40.44 24.50 -6.34
C PHE A 114 40.92 23.40 -5.39
N ARG A 115 42.19 22.95 -5.45
CA ARG A 115 42.71 21.81 -4.65
C ARG A 115 42.54 21.90 -3.13
N LYS A 116 42.35 23.11 -2.61
CA LYS A 116 42.16 23.37 -1.17
C LYS A 116 40.69 23.37 -0.77
N PHE A 117 39.79 23.27 -1.74
CA PHE A 117 38.37 23.27 -1.50
C PHE A 117 37.84 21.85 -1.40
N THR A 118 36.83 21.65 -0.57
CA THR A 118 36.11 20.39 -0.45
C THR A 118 34.81 20.46 -1.27
N PRO A 119 34.59 19.57 -2.25
CA PRO A 119 33.31 19.51 -2.94
C PRO A 119 32.20 19.04 -2.00
N GLN A 120 31.05 19.69 -2.07
CA GLN A 120 29.83 19.28 -1.39
C GLN A 120 28.75 19.13 -2.46
N LEU A 121 28.26 17.91 -2.63
CA LEU A 121 27.35 17.57 -3.72
C LEU A 121 25.93 17.50 -3.19
N PHE A 122 25.05 18.28 -3.79
CA PHE A 122 23.66 18.40 -3.38
C PHE A 122 22.72 18.02 -4.51
N CYS A 123 21.59 17.46 -4.12
CA CYS A 123 20.42 17.37 -4.98
C CYS A 123 19.24 17.92 -4.21
N ARG A 124 18.62 18.99 -4.73
CA ARG A 124 17.70 19.86 -3.98
C ARG A 124 18.41 20.43 -2.74
N ASP A 125 17.84 20.21 -1.56
CA ASP A 125 18.29 20.67 -0.25
C ASP A 125 19.09 19.61 0.52
N ARG A 126 19.40 18.46 -0.08
CA ARG A 126 20.05 17.32 0.58
C ARG A 126 21.41 16.98 -0.02
N SER A 127 22.30 16.48 0.84
CA SER A 127 23.58 15.93 0.42
C SER A 127 23.35 14.67 -0.43
N LEU A 128 24.19 14.41 -1.43
CA LEU A 128 24.14 13.13 -2.15
C LEU A 128 24.36 11.92 -1.23
N TYR A 129 25.12 12.08 -0.14
CA TYR A 129 25.29 11.02 0.86
C TYR A 129 23.99 10.66 1.59
N ASP A 130 23.03 11.58 1.68
CA ASP A 130 21.72 11.30 2.27
C ASP A 130 20.92 10.30 1.42
N PHE A 131 21.21 10.20 0.13
CA PHE A 131 20.58 9.24 -0.77
C PHE A 131 21.27 7.86 -0.77
N VAL A 132 22.27 7.62 0.07
CA VAL A 132 22.82 6.28 0.26
C VAL A 132 21.93 5.50 1.22
N PRO A 133 21.36 4.33 0.82
CA PRO A 133 20.51 3.53 1.68
C PRO A 133 21.21 3.11 2.97
N ASN A 134 20.52 3.11 4.11
CA ASN A 134 21.11 2.72 5.39
C ASN A 134 21.83 1.37 5.34
N ALA A 135 21.26 0.37 4.65
CA ALA A 135 21.85 -0.96 4.49
C ALA A 135 23.17 -0.99 3.70
N LEU A 136 23.47 0.06 2.93
CA LEU A 136 24.65 0.19 2.08
C LEU A 136 25.55 1.36 2.48
N ARG A 137 25.33 1.95 3.66
CA ARG A 137 26.21 2.97 4.23
C ARG A 137 27.50 2.34 4.71
N GLU A 138 28.59 3.09 4.56
CA GLU A 138 29.88 2.70 5.10
C GLU A 138 29.85 2.68 6.65
N PRO A 139 30.58 1.78 7.33
CA PRO A 139 30.48 1.63 8.79
C PRO A 139 30.86 2.87 9.61
N TYR A 140 31.64 3.79 9.03
CA TYR A 140 32.04 5.04 9.67
C TYR A 140 31.02 6.19 9.45
N LEU A 141 29.98 5.97 8.65
CA LEU A 141 28.86 6.89 8.52
C LEU A 141 27.76 6.50 9.50
N GLU A 142 27.20 7.49 10.19
CA GLU A 142 26.09 7.24 11.10
C GLU A 142 24.86 6.71 10.35
N THR A 143 24.19 5.73 10.96
CA THR A 143 22.89 5.24 10.47
C THR A 143 21.86 6.34 10.66
N ASP A 144 21.08 6.62 9.61
CA ASP A 144 19.98 7.57 9.71
C ASP A 144 18.78 6.91 10.41
N LEU A 145 18.72 7.08 11.74
CA LEU A 145 17.67 6.50 12.58
C LEU A 145 16.28 7.04 12.25
N SER A 146 16.16 8.19 11.56
CA SER A 146 14.86 8.72 11.16
C SER A 146 14.13 7.83 10.15
N ARG A 147 14.85 6.95 9.45
CA ARG A 147 14.30 5.98 8.47
C ARG A 147 13.87 4.66 9.11
N ILE A 148 14.05 4.49 10.41
CA ILE A 148 13.76 3.24 11.11
C ILE A 148 12.51 3.46 11.96
N ARG A 149 11.42 2.79 11.60
CA ARG A 149 10.20 2.77 12.41
C ARG A 149 10.45 1.97 13.68
N GLN A 150 10.10 2.55 14.83
CA GLN A 150 10.05 1.82 16.11
C GLN A 150 8.72 1.09 16.21
N LYS A 151 8.75 -0.25 16.29
CA LYS A 151 7.54 -1.09 16.39
C LYS A 151 7.30 -1.50 17.85
N PRO A 152 6.08 -1.31 18.41
CA PRO A 152 5.76 -1.85 19.72
C PRO A 152 5.76 -3.39 19.68
N GLU A 153 6.24 -4.02 20.75
CA GLU A 153 6.19 -5.47 20.89
C GLU A 153 4.75 -5.89 21.19
N GLN A 154 4.08 -6.51 20.21
CA GLN A 154 2.72 -7.01 20.36
C GLN A 154 2.53 -8.32 19.59
N PRO A 155 1.63 -9.21 20.05
CA PRO A 155 1.31 -10.43 19.31
C PRO A 155 0.82 -10.12 17.88
N PRO A 156 1.25 -10.88 16.86
CA PRO A 156 0.76 -10.69 15.50
C PRO A 156 -0.73 -11.00 15.41
N LEU A 157 -1.36 -10.58 14.31
CA LEU A 157 -2.79 -10.76 14.06
C LEU A 157 -3.19 -12.25 14.07
N VAL A 158 -2.37 -13.08 13.40
CA VAL A 158 -2.50 -14.54 13.38
C VAL A 158 -1.11 -15.13 13.61
N LYS A 159 -1.03 -16.18 14.43
CA LYS A 159 0.15 -17.02 14.58
C LYS A 159 -0.27 -18.48 14.53
N THR A 160 0.43 -19.30 13.74
CA THR A 160 0.16 -20.75 13.70
C THR A 160 1.16 -21.51 14.57
N SER A 161 0.80 -22.73 14.98
CA SER A 161 1.69 -23.62 15.75
C SER A 161 2.85 -24.17 14.93
N SER A 162 2.65 -24.33 13.62
CA SER A 162 3.69 -24.75 12.68
C SER A 162 4.64 -23.62 12.26
N GLN A 163 4.26 -22.35 12.48
CA GLN A 163 5.07 -21.21 12.09
C GLN A 163 6.32 -21.09 12.98
N GLY A 164 7.49 -21.18 12.36
CA GLY A 164 8.77 -20.91 13.02
C GLY A 164 8.96 -19.43 13.35
N ASN A 165 9.84 -19.13 14.31
CA ASN A 165 10.36 -17.78 14.50
C ASN A 165 11.72 -17.66 13.80
N PHE A 166 11.81 -16.75 12.84
CA PHE A 166 12.97 -16.56 11.98
C PHE A 166 13.66 -15.24 12.32
N ALA A 167 14.76 -15.29 13.08
CA ALA A 167 15.45 -14.09 13.56
C ALA A 167 15.97 -13.17 12.43
N GLY A 168 16.29 -13.73 11.26
CA GLY A 168 16.64 -12.97 10.04
C GLY A 168 15.51 -12.91 9.00
N GLY A 169 14.31 -13.38 9.35
CA GLY A 169 13.14 -13.38 8.50
C GLY A 169 12.20 -12.22 8.81
N LEU A 170 10.92 -12.43 8.52
CA LEU A 170 9.84 -11.44 8.62
C LEU A 170 8.83 -11.82 9.70
N SER A 171 9.27 -12.58 10.72
CA SER A 171 8.39 -13.08 11.78
C SER A 171 7.73 -11.93 12.54
N GLY A 172 6.40 -11.90 12.53
CA GLY A 172 5.61 -10.85 13.17
C GLY A 172 5.49 -9.56 12.35
N ASN A 173 5.94 -9.55 11.09
CA ASN A 173 5.69 -8.45 10.18
C ASN A 173 4.34 -8.58 9.47
N HIS A 174 3.69 -7.45 9.21
CA HIS A 174 2.45 -7.37 8.43
C HIS A 174 2.71 -6.62 7.13
N ILE A 175 2.42 -7.26 6.01
CA ILE A 175 2.69 -6.73 4.67
C ILE A 175 1.38 -6.58 3.92
N ALA A 176 1.10 -5.37 3.46
CA ALA A 176 0.06 -5.11 2.47
C ALA A 176 0.67 -5.26 1.07
N LEU A 177 0.14 -6.19 0.28
CA LEU A 177 0.67 -6.54 -1.04
C LEU A 177 -0.46 -6.54 -2.06
N TRP A 178 -0.20 -6.03 -3.26
CA TRP A 178 -1.17 -6.14 -4.35
C TRP A 178 -0.53 -6.17 -5.72
N HIS A 179 -1.33 -6.67 -6.66
CA HIS A 179 -1.05 -6.72 -8.09
C HIS A 179 -1.92 -5.71 -8.84
N SER A 180 -1.94 -5.81 -10.17
CA SER A 180 -2.64 -4.94 -11.15
C SER A 180 -4.15 -4.73 -10.90
N HIS A 181 -4.86 -4.09 -11.84
CA HIS A 181 -6.18 -3.49 -11.61
C HIS A 181 -7.36 -4.47 -11.54
N GLY A 182 -7.31 -5.59 -12.27
CA GLY A 182 -8.48 -6.46 -12.41
C GLY A 182 -9.62 -5.86 -13.25
N LEU A 183 -10.77 -6.52 -13.23
CA LEU A 183 -11.96 -6.13 -13.97
C LEU A 183 -12.68 -5.02 -13.24
N TYR A 184 -13.08 -3.96 -13.95
CA TYR A 184 -13.83 -2.85 -13.39
C TYR A 184 -15.06 -2.49 -14.24
N PHE A 185 -15.99 -1.77 -13.64
CA PHE A 185 -17.19 -1.28 -14.29
C PHE A 185 -16.98 0.11 -14.89
N ASP A 186 -17.05 0.22 -16.21
CA ASP A 186 -16.98 1.49 -16.91
C ASP A 186 -18.36 2.17 -16.88
N ASN A 187 -18.47 3.26 -16.12
CA ASN A 187 -19.70 4.05 -16.00
C ASN A 187 -20.17 4.63 -17.34
N THR A 188 -19.25 5.04 -18.21
CA THR A 188 -19.60 5.68 -19.49
C THR A 188 -20.13 4.67 -20.50
N ARG A 189 -19.55 3.46 -20.51
CA ARG A 189 -19.92 2.35 -21.39
C ARG A 189 -20.93 1.39 -20.75
N ASN A 190 -21.30 1.62 -19.48
CA ASN A 190 -22.26 0.85 -18.71
C ASN A 190 -22.01 -0.67 -18.75
N ARG A 191 -20.74 -1.07 -18.61
CA ARG A 191 -20.30 -2.46 -18.71
C ARG A 191 -19.03 -2.73 -17.90
N TRP A 192 -18.84 -4.00 -17.54
CA TRP A 192 -17.58 -4.50 -17.02
C TRP A 192 -16.52 -4.65 -18.12
N GLN A 193 -15.29 -4.23 -17.87
CA GLN A 193 -14.18 -4.34 -18.81
C GLN A 193 -12.81 -4.39 -18.11
N TRP A 194 -11.80 -4.80 -18.89
CA TRP A 194 -10.39 -4.74 -18.54
C TRP A 194 -9.83 -3.35 -18.88
N GLN A 195 -8.80 -2.91 -18.16
CA GLN A 195 -8.09 -1.66 -18.48
C GLN A 195 -7.15 -1.85 -19.66
N ARG A 196 -6.46 -2.99 -19.72
CA ARG A 196 -5.59 -3.36 -20.85
C ARG A 196 -6.29 -4.24 -21.86
N ALA A 197 -5.82 -4.14 -23.11
CA ALA A 197 -6.26 -5.02 -24.18
C ALA A 197 -5.78 -6.46 -23.92
N ARG A 198 -6.53 -7.43 -24.48
CA ARG A 198 -6.09 -8.83 -24.53
C ARG A 198 -4.98 -8.96 -25.56
N LEU A 199 -3.80 -9.38 -25.14
CA LEU A 199 -2.62 -9.51 -26.01
C LEU A 199 -2.03 -10.91 -25.85
N PHE A 200 -1.76 -11.61 -26.95
CA PHE A 200 -1.13 -12.94 -26.95
C PHE A 200 -1.78 -13.98 -26.01
N GLY A 201 -3.10 -13.91 -25.84
CA GLY A 201 -3.83 -14.81 -24.94
C GLY A 201 -3.77 -14.44 -23.46
N THR A 202 -3.15 -13.32 -23.08
CA THR A 202 -3.08 -12.81 -21.70
C THR A 202 -3.87 -11.52 -21.51
N VAL A 203 -4.16 -11.22 -20.24
CA VAL A 203 -4.73 -9.94 -19.77
C VAL A 203 -3.80 -9.44 -18.67
N GLU A 204 -3.16 -8.29 -18.90
CA GLU A 204 -2.22 -7.72 -17.93
C GLU A 204 -2.91 -7.43 -16.60
N ASP A 205 -4.16 -6.98 -16.57
CA ASP A 205 -4.91 -6.72 -15.33
C ASP A 205 -5.02 -7.92 -14.36
N ILE A 206 -4.77 -9.15 -14.85
CA ILE A 206 -4.76 -10.40 -14.08
C ILE A 206 -3.38 -11.06 -14.04
N PHE A 207 -2.55 -10.89 -15.08
CA PHE A 207 -1.29 -11.63 -15.20
C PHE A 207 -0.33 -11.47 -13.99
N PRO A 208 -0.12 -10.27 -13.43
CA PRO A 208 0.68 -10.07 -12.21
C PRO A 208 0.13 -10.76 -10.97
N MET A 209 -1.19 -11.05 -10.92
CA MET A 209 -1.79 -11.80 -9.81
C MET A 209 -1.10 -13.16 -9.64
N VAL A 210 -0.76 -13.84 -10.73
CA VAL A 210 -0.15 -15.17 -10.66
C VAL A 210 1.20 -15.09 -9.96
N TYR A 211 2.03 -14.09 -10.28
CA TYR A 211 3.30 -13.87 -9.61
C TYR A 211 3.12 -13.53 -8.13
N VAL A 212 2.17 -12.65 -7.82
CA VAL A 212 1.93 -12.21 -6.45
C VAL A 212 1.37 -13.33 -5.58
N THR A 213 0.31 -14.00 -6.02
CA THR A 213 -0.43 -14.97 -5.20
C THR A 213 0.23 -16.35 -5.12
N GLN A 214 0.96 -16.77 -6.17
CA GLN A 214 1.57 -18.10 -6.23
C GLN A 214 3.04 -18.10 -5.80
N TYR A 215 3.71 -16.94 -5.83
CA TYR A 215 5.14 -16.85 -5.51
C TYR A 215 5.45 -15.82 -4.42
N ILE A 216 5.17 -14.53 -4.65
CA ILE A 216 5.63 -13.47 -3.74
C ILE A 216 4.98 -13.59 -2.36
N ALA A 217 3.65 -13.69 -2.28
CA ALA A 217 2.94 -13.83 -1.01
C ALA A 217 3.37 -15.10 -0.26
N PRO A 218 3.36 -16.31 -0.86
CA PRO A 218 3.86 -17.51 -0.19
C PRO A 218 5.33 -17.41 0.26
N MET A 219 6.21 -16.77 -0.51
CA MET A 219 7.61 -16.57 -0.10
C MET A 219 7.73 -15.68 1.14
N LEU A 220 6.96 -14.60 1.21
CA LEU A 220 6.92 -13.70 2.37
C LEU A 220 6.29 -14.38 3.59
N GLU A 221 5.21 -15.15 3.39
CA GLU A 221 4.55 -15.94 4.43
C GLU A 221 5.50 -17.01 4.99
N ASN A 222 6.24 -17.71 4.13
CA ASN A 222 7.26 -18.69 4.52
C ASN A 222 8.46 -18.04 5.23
N ALA A 223 8.73 -16.76 4.99
CA ALA A 223 9.72 -15.99 5.75
C ALA A 223 9.19 -15.51 7.11
N GLY A 224 7.90 -15.73 7.42
CA GLY A 224 7.27 -15.42 8.70
C GLY A 224 6.32 -14.21 8.69
N ALA A 225 6.13 -13.55 7.54
CA ALA A 225 5.22 -12.40 7.45
C ALA A 225 3.76 -12.84 7.41
N LEU A 226 2.86 -11.93 7.80
CA LEU A 226 1.44 -12.00 7.46
C LEU A 226 1.19 -11.09 6.27
N VAL A 227 0.68 -11.65 5.18
CA VAL A 227 0.44 -10.92 3.92
C VAL A 227 -1.06 -10.70 3.72
N MET A 228 -1.44 -9.44 3.51
CA MET A 228 -2.81 -9.02 3.25
C MET A 228 -2.92 -8.47 1.82
N LEU A 229 -4.03 -8.77 1.14
CA LEU A 229 -4.31 -8.30 -0.21
C LEU A 229 -5.67 -7.58 -0.26
N PRO A 230 -5.79 -6.47 -1.01
CA PRO A 230 -7.04 -5.76 -1.23
C PRO A 230 -7.87 -6.36 -2.37
N ARG A 231 -7.50 -7.54 -2.88
CA ARG A 231 -8.19 -8.31 -3.91
C ARG A 231 -8.29 -9.77 -3.45
N GLU A 232 -9.30 -10.49 -3.93
CA GLU A 232 -9.43 -11.92 -3.65
C GLU A 232 -8.23 -12.69 -4.23
N ARG A 233 -7.56 -13.48 -3.39
CA ARG A 233 -6.35 -14.23 -3.76
C ARG A 233 -6.65 -15.66 -4.21
N ASP A 234 -7.78 -16.22 -3.81
CA ASP A 234 -8.15 -17.60 -4.10
C ASP A 234 -8.84 -17.71 -5.46
N THR A 235 -8.38 -18.68 -6.25
CA THR A 235 -8.92 -18.98 -7.58
C THR A 235 -10.03 -20.01 -7.57
N GLN A 236 -10.28 -20.65 -6.43
CA GLN A 236 -11.43 -21.51 -6.19
C GLN A 236 -12.73 -20.72 -6.37
N ARG A 237 -13.60 -21.19 -7.28
CA ARG A 237 -14.85 -20.50 -7.64
C ARG A 237 -16.01 -20.84 -6.71
N ASN A 238 -15.90 -21.95 -6.00
CA ASN A 238 -16.82 -22.29 -4.94
C ASN A 238 -16.56 -21.41 -3.72
N GLU A 239 -17.63 -21.04 -3.03
CA GLU A 239 -17.59 -20.34 -1.75
C GLU A 239 -18.51 -21.06 -0.78
N VAL A 240 -17.96 -21.46 0.36
CA VAL A 240 -18.72 -22.07 1.46
C VAL A 240 -18.64 -21.13 2.66
N ILE A 241 -19.78 -20.55 3.03
CA ILE A 241 -19.92 -19.75 4.25
C ILE A 241 -20.55 -20.61 5.33
N VAL A 242 -19.95 -20.60 6.53
CA VAL A 242 -20.52 -21.14 7.76
C VAL A 242 -20.68 -19.99 8.74
N ASP A 243 -21.91 -19.68 9.10
CA ASP A 243 -22.28 -18.48 9.83
C ASP A 243 -23.62 -18.70 10.56
N PHE A 244 -23.81 -18.00 11.68
CA PHE A 244 -25.03 -18.06 12.49
C PHE A 244 -26.22 -17.46 11.75
N ASP A 245 -26.01 -16.36 11.01
CA ASP A 245 -27.07 -15.67 10.26
C ASP A 245 -27.49 -16.43 8.98
N GLY A 246 -26.66 -17.35 8.50
CA GLY A 246 -27.01 -18.22 7.38
C GLY A 246 -25.81 -18.91 6.72
N SER A 247 -25.89 -20.23 6.60
CA SER A 247 -24.82 -21.07 6.05
C SER A 247 -25.09 -21.53 4.62
N THR A 248 -24.03 -22.01 3.94
CA THR A 248 -24.11 -22.52 2.56
C THR A 248 -24.39 -24.02 2.54
N GLY A 249 -25.37 -24.46 1.76
CA GLY A 249 -25.76 -25.88 1.73
C GLY A 249 -26.15 -26.38 3.11
N ASP A 250 -25.75 -27.62 3.43
CA ASP A 250 -25.99 -28.27 4.73
C ASP A 250 -24.86 -27.99 5.74
N SER A 251 -24.06 -26.95 5.51
CA SER A 251 -23.03 -26.50 6.46
C SER A 251 -23.66 -26.09 7.79
N GLU A 252 -22.92 -26.32 8.87
CA GLU A 252 -23.47 -26.30 10.22
C GLU A 252 -22.55 -25.55 11.18
N LEU A 253 -23.18 -24.77 12.07
CA LEU A 253 -22.50 -24.07 13.16
C LEU A 253 -22.92 -24.68 14.50
N ASN A 254 -21.98 -25.30 15.19
CA ASN A 254 -22.21 -25.91 16.49
C ASN A 254 -21.72 -24.98 17.60
N ILE A 255 -22.63 -24.50 18.43
CA ILE A 255 -22.33 -23.66 19.59
C ILE A 255 -22.27 -24.56 20.84
N GLY A 256 -21.07 -24.75 21.36
CA GLY A 256 -20.80 -25.50 22.57
C GLY A 256 -20.77 -24.59 23.80
N ASP A 257 -21.93 -24.37 24.41
CA ASP A 257 -22.05 -23.69 25.70
C ASP A 257 -21.61 -24.59 26.87
N THR A 258 -21.36 -23.97 28.02
CA THR A 258 -21.15 -24.68 29.29
C THR A 258 -22.18 -24.21 30.32
N GLU A 259 -22.30 -24.92 31.45
CA GLU A 259 -23.28 -24.60 32.50
C GLU A 259 -23.19 -23.13 33.00
N ASN A 260 -22.00 -22.52 32.96
CA ASN A 260 -21.75 -21.18 33.48
C ASN A 260 -21.23 -20.19 32.42
N SER A 261 -21.21 -20.55 31.15
CA SER A 261 -20.68 -19.68 30.09
C SER A 261 -21.41 -19.95 28.78
N HIS A 262 -22.09 -18.91 28.30
CA HIS A 262 -22.95 -18.94 27.13
C HIS A 262 -22.50 -17.91 26.10
N TRP A 263 -22.57 -18.28 24.82
CA TRP A 263 -22.33 -17.33 23.73
C TRP A 263 -23.52 -16.39 23.56
N GLU A 264 -23.25 -15.08 23.62
CA GLU A 264 -24.23 -14.03 23.40
C GLU A 264 -24.24 -13.61 21.92
N ILE A 265 -25.42 -13.56 21.32
CA ILE A 265 -25.60 -13.06 19.95
C ILE A 265 -25.71 -11.53 19.99
N THR A 266 -24.82 -10.84 19.28
CA THR A 266 -24.73 -9.38 19.26
C THR A 266 -24.79 -8.86 17.83
N PRO A 267 -25.50 -7.73 17.55
CA PRO A 267 -25.47 -7.12 16.22
C PRO A 267 -24.07 -6.68 15.78
N GLY A 268 -23.83 -6.66 14.47
CA GLY A 268 -22.56 -6.25 13.88
C GLY A 268 -21.68 -7.45 13.61
N GLY A 269 -22.00 -8.18 12.54
CA GLY A 269 -21.27 -9.32 12.01
C GLY A 269 -21.57 -9.48 10.53
N PHE A 270 -20.95 -10.48 9.91
CA PHE A 270 -21.18 -10.81 8.52
C PHE A 270 -22.61 -11.30 8.31
N ALA A 271 -23.22 -10.94 7.18
CA ALA A 271 -24.41 -11.61 6.68
C ALA A 271 -24.21 -11.95 5.21
N LYS A 272 -24.47 -13.21 4.88
CA LYS A 272 -24.43 -13.70 3.51
C LYS A 272 -25.50 -13.03 2.67
N LYS A 273 -25.12 -12.49 1.50
CA LYS A 273 -26.03 -11.89 0.52
C LYS A 273 -25.67 -12.31 -0.90
N ASP A 274 -26.68 -12.66 -1.68
CA ASP A 274 -26.51 -13.05 -3.09
C ASP A 274 -25.99 -11.91 -3.96
N THR A 275 -26.32 -10.66 -3.63
CA THR A 275 -25.87 -9.47 -4.37
C THR A 275 -25.71 -8.27 -3.46
N LEU A 276 -24.55 -7.62 -3.54
CA LEU A 276 -24.23 -6.38 -2.86
C LEU A 276 -24.45 -5.19 -3.80
N PHE A 277 -25.10 -4.14 -3.31
CA PHE A 277 -25.36 -2.88 -4.00
C PHE A 277 -24.57 -1.73 -3.35
N ASP A 278 -24.59 -0.55 -3.97
CA ASP A 278 -23.95 0.63 -3.37
C ASP A 278 -24.47 0.91 -1.95
N GLY A 279 -23.55 1.16 -1.02
CA GLY A 279 -23.84 1.39 0.40
C GLY A 279 -23.98 0.12 1.24
N ASP A 280 -24.06 -1.06 0.64
CA ASP A 280 -24.08 -2.32 1.37
C ASP A 280 -22.70 -2.61 1.99
N ASN A 281 -22.68 -2.88 3.29
CA ASN A 281 -21.55 -3.49 4.00
C ASN A 281 -22.02 -4.81 4.65
N PRO A 282 -21.56 -5.98 4.18
CA PRO A 282 -22.04 -7.26 4.69
C PRO A 282 -21.69 -7.50 6.16
N PHE A 283 -20.64 -6.87 6.70
CA PHE A 283 -20.22 -6.98 8.10
C PHE A 283 -20.99 -6.07 9.06
N GLN A 284 -21.99 -5.33 8.56
CA GLN A 284 -22.90 -4.51 9.36
C GLN A 284 -24.34 -5.02 9.28
N MET A 285 -24.57 -6.15 8.58
CA MET A 285 -25.91 -6.67 8.30
C MET A 285 -26.27 -7.88 9.15
N GLY A 286 -25.29 -8.58 9.70
CA GLY A 286 -25.50 -9.78 10.53
C GLY A 286 -25.18 -9.55 11.99
N THR A 287 -24.89 -10.66 12.65
CA THR A 287 -24.61 -10.77 14.07
C THR A 287 -23.30 -11.52 14.29
N HIS A 288 -22.69 -11.34 15.46
CA HIS A 288 -21.56 -12.14 15.90
C HIS A 288 -21.87 -12.75 17.27
N LEU A 289 -21.20 -13.86 17.56
CA LEU A 289 -21.18 -14.48 18.88
C LEU A 289 -20.10 -13.83 19.74
N ARG A 290 -20.44 -13.55 21.00
CA ARG A 290 -19.54 -12.97 21.99
C ARG A 290 -19.55 -13.79 23.27
N LEU A 291 -18.39 -13.96 23.87
CA LEU A 291 -18.22 -14.66 25.13
C LEU A 291 -17.28 -13.90 26.05
N ALA A 292 -17.68 -13.70 27.31
CA ALA A 292 -16.81 -13.18 28.36
C ALA A 292 -15.84 -14.27 28.86
N SER A 293 -14.59 -13.91 29.14
CA SER A 293 -13.59 -14.82 29.69
C SER A 293 -14.09 -15.53 30.95
N GLY A 294 -13.88 -16.85 31.00
CA GLY A 294 -14.17 -17.67 32.18
C GLY A 294 -13.01 -18.59 32.53
N THR A 295 -12.88 -18.91 33.82
CA THR A 295 -12.00 -19.97 34.32
C THR A 295 -12.85 -21.23 34.52
N GLY A 296 -12.89 -22.11 33.51
CA GLY A 296 -13.79 -23.27 33.53
C GLY A 296 -13.66 -24.17 32.30
N PRO A 297 -14.62 -25.09 32.09
CA PRO A 297 -14.71 -25.87 30.85
C PRO A 297 -14.70 -24.93 29.64
N LYS A 298 -14.11 -25.36 28.52
CA LYS A 298 -13.92 -24.51 27.33
C LYS A 298 -15.20 -24.49 26.50
N PRO A 299 -16.05 -23.44 26.56
CA PRO A 299 -17.07 -23.27 25.52
C PRO A 299 -16.37 -23.10 24.17
N SER A 300 -17.01 -23.54 23.10
CA SER A 300 -16.45 -23.47 21.76
C SER A 300 -17.52 -23.17 20.71
N VAL A 301 -17.07 -22.73 19.54
CA VAL A 301 -17.90 -22.63 18.34
C VAL A 301 -17.19 -23.41 17.25
N GLN A 302 -17.86 -24.42 16.69
CA GLN A 302 -17.34 -25.26 15.63
C GLN A 302 -18.10 -25.01 14.33
N TYR A 303 -17.36 -24.62 13.30
CA TYR A 303 -17.82 -24.38 11.95
C TYR A 303 -17.57 -25.63 11.09
N ILE A 304 -18.63 -26.24 10.57
CA ILE A 304 -18.57 -27.49 9.80
C ILE A 304 -19.11 -27.24 8.38
N PRO A 305 -18.25 -26.92 7.40
CA PRO A 305 -18.65 -26.72 6.01
C PRO A 305 -19.08 -28.02 5.31
N GLU A 306 -20.00 -27.89 4.35
CA GLU A 306 -20.24 -28.87 3.30
C GLU A 306 -19.54 -28.43 2.01
N PHE A 307 -18.47 -29.15 1.62
CA PHE A 307 -17.74 -28.82 0.40
C PHE A 307 -18.41 -29.40 -0.84
N PRO A 308 -18.61 -28.61 -1.91
CA PRO A 308 -19.25 -29.10 -3.13
C PRO A 308 -18.37 -30.03 -3.96
N GLU A 309 -17.04 -29.94 -3.82
CA GLU A 309 -16.06 -30.78 -4.52
C GLU A 309 -14.75 -30.88 -3.72
N ASP A 310 -13.94 -31.89 -4.03
CA ASP A 310 -12.56 -32.01 -3.55
C ASP A 310 -11.73 -30.84 -4.08
N GLY A 311 -10.94 -30.20 -3.24
CA GLY A 311 -10.06 -29.13 -3.72
C GLY A 311 -9.33 -28.35 -2.65
N HIS A 312 -8.47 -27.44 -3.12
CA HIS A 312 -7.87 -26.42 -2.28
C HIS A 312 -8.83 -25.24 -2.11
N TYR A 313 -9.06 -24.85 -0.87
CA TYR A 313 -9.86 -23.69 -0.48
C TYR A 313 -9.04 -22.80 0.44
N ALA A 314 -8.98 -21.50 0.14
CA ALA A 314 -8.54 -20.50 1.11
C ALA A 314 -9.53 -20.44 2.26
N VAL A 315 -9.03 -20.40 3.49
CA VAL A 315 -9.82 -20.31 4.71
C VAL A 315 -9.70 -18.89 5.25
N TYR A 316 -10.84 -18.24 5.46
CA TYR A 316 -10.94 -16.93 6.06
C TYR A 316 -11.85 -17.01 7.28
N PHE A 317 -11.44 -16.35 8.35
CA PHE A 317 -12.23 -16.23 9.56
C PHE A 317 -12.49 -14.76 9.87
N SER A 318 -13.71 -14.45 10.32
CA SER A 318 -14.08 -13.13 10.80
C SER A 318 -14.48 -13.17 12.27
N TRP A 319 -14.29 -12.03 12.91
CA TRP A 319 -14.69 -11.76 14.29
C TRP A 319 -14.93 -10.26 14.44
N GLN A 320 -15.46 -9.84 15.58
CA GLN A 320 -15.64 -8.42 15.89
C GLN A 320 -14.50 -7.92 16.76
N GLN A 321 -13.83 -6.82 16.37
CA GLN A 321 -12.74 -6.27 17.18
C GLN A 321 -13.26 -5.36 18.30
N ASP A 322 -12.67 -5.51 19.48
CA ASP A 322 -12.83 -4.64 20.65
C ASP A 322 -11.51 -4.61 21.43
N ALA A 323 -11.17 -3.47 22.04
CA ALA A 323 -9.94 -3.35 22.83
C ALA A 323 -9.93 -4.27 24.07
N ALA A 324 -11.09 -4.71 24.54
CA ALA A 324 -11.26 -5.67 25.63
C ALA A 324 -11.22 -7.15 25.16
N ASN A 325 -11.09 -7.40 23.85
CA ASN A 325 -10.92 -8.77 23.34
C ASN A 325 -9.57 -9.36 23.73
N SER A 326 -9.48 -10.69 23.65
CA SER A 326 -8.23 -11.38 23.88
C SER A 326 -7.23 -11.21 22.73
N THR A 327 -5.96 -11.14 23.08
CA THR A 327 -4.85 -11.12 22.12
C THR A 327 -4.34 -12.51 21.74
N SER A 328 -4.92 -13.57 22.31
CA SER A 328 -4.45 -14.95 22.16
C SER A 328 -5.61 -15.96 22.17
N VAL A 329 -6.60 -15.78 21.29
CA VAL A 329 -7.71 -16.74 21.16
C VAL A 329 -7.23 -17.99 20.43
N GLU A 330 -7.49 -19.16 21.00
CA GLU A 330 -7.13 -20.46 20.41
C GLU A 330 -8.15 -20.85 19.34
N GLY A 331 -7.65 -21.30 18.19
CA GLY A 331 -8.44 -21.92 17.13
C GLY A 331 -7.77 -23.19 16.59
N VAL A 332 -8.55 -24.13 16.08
CA VAL A 332 -8.06 -25.36 15.47
C VAL A 332 -8.79 -25.60 14.15
N LEU A 333 -8.03 -25.65 13.05
CA LEU A 333 -8.54 -26.06 11.74
C LEU A 333 -8.26 -27.54 11.54
N HIS A 334 -9.30 -28.31 11.19
CA HIS A 334 -9.22 -29.68 10.70
C HIS A 334 -9.41 -29.69 9.18
N PHE A 335 -8.49 -30.31 8.46
CA PHE A 335 -8.50 -30.44 7.01
C PHE A 335 -8.05 -31.86 6.61
N ALA A 336 -8.17 -32.24 5.34
CA ALA A 336 -7.91 -33.63 4.91
C ALA A 336 -6.49 -34.12 5.22
N GLY A 337 -5.51 -33.20 5.29
CA GLY A 337 -4.11 -33.48 5.59
C GLY A 337 -3.74 -33.46 7.08
N GLY A 338 -4.67 -33.16 7.99
CA GLY A 338 -4.41 -33.09 9.43
C GLY A 338 -5.09 -31.90 10.10
N SER A 339 -4.37 -31.24 10.99
CA SER A 339 -4.88 -30.08 11.72
C SER A 339 -3.82 -29.01 11.94
N GLU A 340 -4.22 -27.75 12.01
CA GLU A 340 -3.36 -26.61 12.35
C GLU A 340 -3.98 -25.85 13.53
N ARG A 341 -3.13 -25.37 14.45
CA ARG A 341 -3.57 -24.56 15.60
C ARG A 341 -3.20 -23.10 15.38
N PHE A 342 -4.10 -22.21 15.78
CA PHE A 342 -3.98 -20.77 15.62
C PHE A 342 -4.05 -20.07 16.98
N LEU A 343 -3.29 -18.99 17.12
CA LEU A 343 -3.48 -17.94 18.11
C LEU A 343 -3.88 -16.67 17.38
N LEU A 344 -5.07 -16.17 17.68
CA LEU A 344 -5.68 -15.01 17.03
C LEU A 344 -5.66 -13.81 17.99
N ASN A 345 -5.15 -12.69 17.51
CA ASN A 345 -5.22 -11.43 18.26
C ASN A 345 -6.48 -10.66 17.85
N GLN A 346 -7.54 -10.79 18.66
CA GLN A 346 -8.85 -10.22 18.35
C GLN A 346 -9.01 -8.75 18.76
N THR A 347 -7.96 -8.09 19.25
CA THR A 347 -7.97 -6.62 19.47
C THR A 347 -7.76 -5.83 18.18
N MET A 348 -7.54 -6.53 17.06
CA MET A 348 -7.31 -5.97 15.72
C MET A 348 -7.97 -6.85 14.65
N GLY A 349 -8.09 -6.33 13.43
CA GLY A 349 -8.53 -7.07 12.25
C GLY A 349 -9.98 -7.56 12.25
N GLY A 350 -10.85 -7.00 13.10
CA GLY A 350 -12.25 -7.40 13.17
C GLY A 350 -13.12 -6.75 12.07
N GLY A 351 -14.27 -7.36 11.78
CA GLY A 351 -15.25 -6.86 10.80
C GLY A 351 -14.80 -7.01 9.34
N THR A 352 -13.94 -7.99 9.06
CA THR A 352 -13.42 -8.30 7.72
C THR A 352 -12.94 -9.75 7.63
N TRP A 353 -12.51 -10.19 6.45
CA TRP A 353 -11.97 -11.54 6.23
C TRP A 353 -10.49 -11.64 6.56
N ILE A 354 -10.12 -12.42 7.57
CA ILE A 354 -8.72 -12.71 7.91
C ILE A 354 -8.32 -14.08 7.35
N TYR A 355 -7.34 -14.07 6.44
CA TYR A 355 -6.82 -15.27 5.80
C TYR A 355 -6.01 -16.13 6.79
N LEU A 356 -6.38 -17.40 6.91
CA LEU A 356 -5.70 -18.37 7.78
C LEU A 356 -4.78 -19.33 7.00
N GLY A 357 -4.95 -19.44 5.69
CA GLY A 357 -4.19 -20.36 4.85
C GLY A 357 -5.05 -20.97 3.75
N THR A 358 -4.43 -21.81 2.90
CA THR A 358 -5.11 -22.57 1.86
C THR A 358 -4.87 -24.06 2.10
N TYR A 359 -5.95 -24.82 2.23
CA TYR A 359 -5.90 -26.22 2.63
C TYR A 359 -6.75 -27.08 1.69
N PHE A 360 -6.41 -28.37 1.59
CA PHE A 360 -7.18 -29.33 0.81
C PHE A 360 -8.31 -29.91 1.67
N PHE A 361 -9.52 -29.91 1.11
CA PHE A 361 -10.71 -30.51 1.72
C PHE A 361 -11.34 -31.52 0.76
N MET A 362 -11.94 -32.56 1.33
CA MET A 362 -12.74 -33.53 0.57
C MET A 362 -14.18 -33.02 0.45
N GLN A 363 -14.84 -33.40 -0.64
CA GLN A 363 -16.25 -33.16 -0.89
C GLN A 363 -17.12 -33.70 0.25
N GLY A 364 -18.20 -32.98 0.55
CA GLY A 364 -19.18 -33.30 1.57
C GLY A 364 -18.89 -32.62 2.90
N LYS A 365 -19.63 -33.05 3.93
CA LYS A 365 -19.56 -32.52 5.30
C LYS A 365 -18.86 -33.52 6.22
N ASN A 366 -17.74 -33.13 6.84
CA ASN A 366 -17.00 -33.99 7.76
C ASN A 366 -16.30 -33.17 8.86
N ALA A 367 -16.81 -33.23 10.09
CA ALA A 367 -16.27 -32.47 11.23
C ALA A 367 -14.84 -32.87 11.64
N GLU A 368 -14.39 -34.10 11.37
CA GLU A 368 -13.05 -34.55 11.76
C GLU A 368 -11.96 -34.15 10.76
N GLN A 369 -12.35 -33.86 9.51
CA GLN A 369 -11.44 -33.61 8.39
C GLN A 369 -11.77 -32.33 7.60
N GLY A 370 -12.68 -31.52 8.12
CA GLY A 370 -13.20 -30.33 7.47
C GLY A 370 -14.02 -29.50 8.44
N SER A 371 -13.34 -28.86 9.40
CA SER A 371 -13.98 -27.94 10.35
C SER A 371 -12.99 -26.92 10.89
N PHE A 372 -13.49 -25.84 11.47
CA PHE A 372 -12.70 -24.93 12.31
C PHE A 372 -13.38 -24.76 13.66
N GLU A 373 -12.64 -24.85 14.75
CA GLU A 373 -13.17 -24.68 16.10
C GLU A 373 -12.43 -23.56 16.83
N ILE A 374 -13.17 -22.64 17.43
CA ILE A 374 -12.63 -21.55 18.25
C ILE A 374 -13.03 -21.75 19.72
N PHE A 375 -12.12 -21.45 20.63
CA PHE A 375 -12.28 -21.75 22.05
C PHE A 375 -12.35 -20.50 22.92
N GLY A 376 -13.27 -20.52 23.90
CA GLY A 376 -13.51 -19.43 24.85
C GLY A 376 -12.51 -19.31 26.01
N ASN A 377 -11.37 -20.01 25.97
CA ASN A 377 -10.40 -20.05 27.07
C ASN A 377 -9.34 -18.93 26.98
N ALA A 378 -9.81 -17.68 26.93
CA ALA A 378 -8.95 -16.53 26.72
C ALA A 378 -9.14 -15.49 27.82
N ASN A 379 -8.18 -14.59 27.99
CA ASN A 379 -8.33 -13.41 28.86
C ASN A 379 -9.13 -12.33 28.09
N GLY A 380 -10.14 -11.71 28.71
CA GLY A 380 -10.97 -10.69 28.04
C GLY A 380 -12.17 -11.29 27.30
N TYR A 381 -12.59 -10.70 26.18
CA TYR A 381 -13.67 -11.26 25.36
C TYR A 381 -13.14 -12.12 24.22
N VAL A 382 -13.92 -13.14 23.86
CA VAL A 382 -13.78 -13.88 22.61
C VAL A 382 -14.98 -13.57 21.74
N THR A 383 -14.74 -13.32 20.46
CA THR A 383 -15.78 -13.09 19.46
C THR A 383 -15.60 -14.06 18.30
N ALA A 384 -16.72 -14.48 17.72
CA ALA A 384 -16.75 -15.40 16.59
C ALA A 384 -17.91 -15.00 15.67
N ASP A 385 -17.63 -14.83 14.38
CA ASP A 385 -18.62 -14.38 13.40
C ASP A 385 -18.76 -15.48 12.34
N ALA A 386 -18.19 -15.28 11.16
CA ALA A 386 -18.34 -16.19 10.04
C ALA A 386 -17.01 -16.85 9.66
N LEU A 387 -17.13 -18.04 9.07
CA LEU A 387 -16.04 -18.74 8.42
C LEU A 387 -16.34 -18.89 6.93
N ARG A 388 -15.33 -18.61 6.11
CA ARG A 388 -15.44 -18.63 4.66
C ARG A 388 -14.35 -19.51 4.06
N PHE A 389 -14.76 -20.40 3.16
CA PHE A 389 -13.86 -21.23 2.36
C PHE A 389 -14.01 -20.90 0.87
N GLY A 390 -12.89 -20.70 0.18
CA GLY A 390 -12.88 -20.49 -1.28
C GLY A 390 -13.02 -19.03 -1.70
N GLY A 391 -12.65 -18.73 -2.95
CA GLY A 391 -12.66 -17.39 -3.55
C GLY A 391 -14.03 -16.92 -4.03
N GLY A 392 -14.90 -17.85 -4.46
CA GLY A 392 -16.26 -17.53 -4.86
C GLY A 392 -16.39 -16.74 -6.16
N MET A 393 -17.63 -16.35 -6.45
CA MET A 393 -18.00 -15.49 -7.57
C MET A 393 -18.19 -14.03 -7.11
N GLY A 394 -17.93 -13.10 -8.01
CA GLY A 394 -18.21 -11.68 -7.78
C GLY A 394 -19.70 -11.42 -7.64
N ASN A 395 -20.10 -10.85 -6.50
CA ASN A 395 -21.50 -10.58 -6.16
C ASN A 395 -21.80 -9.08 -5.99
N VAL A 396 -20.84 -8.19 -6.24
CA VAL A 396 -21.09 -6.74 -6.24
C VAL A 396 -21.72 -6.34 -7.56
N ALA A 397 -22.91 -5.76 -7.50
CA ALA A 397 -23.60 -5.25 -8.68
C ALA A 397 -23.31 -3.76 -8.89
N ARG A 398 -23.13 -3.38 -10.16
CA ARG A 398 -22.88 -2.00 -10.58
C ARG A 398 -23.88 -1.54 -11.62
N LYS A 399 -24.19 -0.26 -11.61
CA LYS A 399 -24.95 0.44 -12.66
C LYS A 399 -24.25 1.78 -12.94
N ALA A 400 -24.47 2.36 -14.12
CA ALA A 400 -23.91 3.67 -14.42
C ALA A 400 -24.44 4.74 -13.46
N ALA A 401 -23.60 5.68 -13.06
CA ALA A 401 -23.99 6.86 -12.30
C ALA A 401 -25.06 7.70 -13.02
N GLU A 402 -25.91 8.40 -12.28
CA GLU A 402 -27.08 9.11 -12.82
C GLU A 402 -26.72 10.10 -13.94
N ASP A 403 -25.65 10.87 -13.75
CA ASP A 403 -25.15 11.84 -14.74
C ASP A 403 -24.61 11.18 -16.02
N ALA A 404 -23.98 10.02 -15.89
CA ALA A 404 -23.58 9.21 -17.05
C ALA A 404 -24.80 8.64 -17.79
N GLN A 405 -25.85 8.26 -17.08
CA GLN A 405 -27.12 7.84 -17.70
C GLN A 405 -27.77 8.99 -18.47
N GLU A 406 -27.80 10.20 -17.90
CA GLU A 406 -28.36 11.39 -18.54
C GLU A 406 -27.63 11.76 -19.84
N ARG A 407 -26.28 11.73 -19.84
CA ARG A 407 -25.48 11.96 -21.06
C ARG A 407 -25.72 10.89 -22.12
N GLY A 408 -25.82 9.63 -21.72
CA GLY A 408 -26.14 8.52 -22.62
C GLY A 408 -27.48 8.72 -23.33
N ARG A 409 -28.50 9.16 -22.60
CA ARG A 409 -29.81 9.53 -23.17
C ARG A 409 -29.71 10.68 -24.17
N SER A 410 -28.94 11.73 -23.84
CA SER A 410 -28.79 12.92 -24.69
C SER A 410 -28.05 12.70 -26.02
N VAL A 411 -27.18 11.69 -26.14
CA VAL A 411 -26.45 11.41 -27.39
C VAL A 411 -27.33 10.68 -28.41
N GLU A 412 -28.27 9.87 -27.93
CA GLU A 412 -29.21 9.12 -28.77
C GLU A 412 -30.50 9.93 -29.08
N ASP A 413 -30.82 10.95 -28.28
CA ASP A 413 -31.95 11.89 -28.45
C ASP A 413 -31.84 12.87 -29.66
N ARG A 414 -30.97 12.60 -30.65
CA ARG A 414 -30.94 13.34 -31.92
C ARG A 414 -31.98 12.86 -32.95
N GLY A 415 -32.88 11.97 -32.56
CA GLY A 415 -34.08 11.62 -33.31
C GLY A 415 -35.27 11.45 -32.35
N GLU A 416 -36.45 11.94 -32.74
CA GLU A 416 -37.69 11.84 -31.95
C GLU A 416 -37.92 10.40 -31.44
N LEU A 417 -37.85 10.18 -30.12
CA LEU A 417 -38.12 8.87 -29.53
C LEU A 417 -39.62 8.64 -29.29
N ASP A 418 -40.13 7.55 -29.86
CA ASP A 418 -41.44 6.98 -29.55
C ASP A 418 -41.46 6.42 -28.11
N ARG A 419 -42.63 6.36 -27.46
CA ARG A 419 -42.79 5.91 -26.05
C ARG A 419 -42.28 4.49 -25.78
N LYS A 420 -42.04 3.68 -26.82
CA LYS A 420 -41.42 2.34 -26.73
C LYS A 420 -39.91 2.39 -26.43
N ASP A 421 -39.18 3.40 -26.92
CA ASP A 421 -37.73 3.52 -26.70
C ASP A 421 -37.38 3.96 -25.27
N SER A 422 -38.24 4.73 -24.61
CA SER A 422 -38.01 5.15 -23.22
C SER A 422 -37.98 3.96 -22.24
N ARG A 423 -38.72 2.87 -22.51
CA ARG A 423 -38.62 1.61 -21.72
C ARG A 423 -37.35 0.83 -22.02
N LEU A 424 -36.95 0.73 -23.29
CA LEU A 424 -35.67 0.09 -23.69
C LEU A 424 -34.45 0.82 -23.09
N MET A 425 -34.54 2.15 -22.96
CA MET A 425 -33.53 2.99 -22.29
C MET A 425 -33.50 2.81 -20.77
N GLN A 426 -34.66 2.58 -20.13
CA GLN A 426 -34.76 2.30 -18.69
C GLN A 426 -34.18 0.92 -18.35
N ASP A 427 -34.36 -0.06 -19.26
CA ASP A 427 -33.77 -1.40 -19.16
C ASP A 427 -32.25 -1.43 -19.43
N ALA A 428 -31.69 -0.43 -20.12
CA ALA A 428 -30.27 -0.39 -20.46
C ALA A 428 -29.37 -0.25 -19.22
N PHE A 429 -29.80 0.51 -18.20
CA PHE A 429 -29.03 0.88 -17.00
C PHE A 429 -29.46 0.12 -15.74
N HIS A 430 -29.72 -1.17 -15.86
CA HIS A 430 -29.94 -2.06 -14.71
C HIS A 430 -28.63 -2.44 -14.00
N TRP A 431 -28.76 -2.92 -12.76
CA TRP A 431 -27.67 -3.46 -11.95
C TRP A 431 -27.08 -4.73 -12.55
N LYS A 432 -25.75 -4.78 -12.68
CA LYS A 432 -25.01 -5.89 -13.30
C LYS A 432 -23.85 -6.30 -12.42
N THR A 433 -23.77 -7.58 -12.06
CA THR A 433 -22.54 -8.15 -11.51
C THR A 433 -21.55 -8.45 -12.65
N SER A 434 -20.29 -8.70 -12.32
CA SER A 434 -19.26 -9.01 -13.31
C SER A 434 -19.48 -10.34 -14.04
N GLN A 435 -20.24 -11.25 -13.42
CA GLN A 435 -20.38 -12.66 -13.85
C GLN A 435 -19.02 -13.38 -13.95
N ARG A 436 -18.04 -12.95 -13.14
CA ARG A 436 -16.69 -13.51 -13.07
C ARG A 436 -16.37 -14.00 -11.65
N PRO A 437 -15.40 -14.93 -11.52
CA PRO A 437 -14.82 -15.24 -10.22
C PRO A 437 -14.30 -13.98 -9.54
N ARG A 438 -14.40 -13.89 -8.22
CA ARG A 438 -14.09 -12.67 -7.47
C ARG A 438 -12.64 -12.22 -7.63
N TYR A 439 -11.71 -13.16 -7.77
CA TYR A 439 -10.29 -12.87 -8.01
C TYR A 439 -10.03 -12.11 -9.33
N HIS A 440 -10.97 -12.14 -10.28
CA HIS A 440 -10.87 -11.32 -11.49
C HIS A 440 -11.18 -9.85 -11.25
N GLU A 441 -11.94 -9.50 -10.22
CA GLU A 441 -12.41 -8.14 -9.98
C GLU A 441 -11.31 -7.25 -9.38
N GLY A 442 -11.45 -5.94 -9.61
CA GLY A 442 -10.58 -4.95 -8.97
C GLY A 442 -10.80 -4.82 -7.46
N ALA A 443 -9.85 -4.15 -6.81
CA ALA A 443 -9.79 -3.99 -5.37
C ALA A 443 -11.07 -3.36 -4.81
N ARG A 444 -11.63 -2.36 -5.51
CA ARG A 444 -12.88 -1.70 -5.13
C ARG A 444 -13.98 -2.68 -4.69
N TYR A 445 -14.22 -3.71 -5.50
CA TYR A 445 -15.35 -4.63 -5.29
C TYR A 445 -15.05 -5.62 -4.17
N TYR A 446 -13.81 -6.12 -4.12
CA TYR A 446 -13.39 -6.99 -3.02
C TYR A 446 -13.42 -6.26 -1.68
N LEU A 447 -12.99 -5.00 -1.62
CA LEU A 447 -13.00 -4.21 -0.40
C LEU A 447 -14.43 -3.94 0.11
N GLN A 448 -15.41 -3.79 -0.79
CA GLN A 448 -16.82 -3.78 -0.41
C GLN A 448 -17.26 -5.11 0.19
N TYR A 449 -16.96 -6.22 -0.48
CA TYR A 449 -17.27 -7.56 0.01
C TYR A 449 -16.59 -7.88 1.35
N ALA A 450 -15.38 -7.36 1.55
CA ALA A 450 -14.59 -7.48 2.78
C ALA A 450 -14.99 -6.48 3.88
N GLY A 451 -16.09 -5.74 3.70
CA GLY A 451 -16.68 -4.89 4.73
C GLY A 451 -15.95 -3.57 5.02
N MET A 452 -15.08 -3.11 4.11
CA MET A 452 -14.43 -1.81 4.30
C MET A 452 -15.47 -0.67 4.27
N PRO A 453 -15.24 0.45 4.97
CA PRO A 453 -16.13 1.61 4.85
C PRO A 453 -16.10 2.21 3.43
N ASP A 454 -17.27 2.58 2.92
CA ASP A 454 -17.47 2.92 1.50
C ASP A 454 -16.72 4.19 1.05
N THR A 455 -17.21 5.38 1.38
CA THR A 455 -16.66 6.67 0.90
C THR A 455 -15.30 6.98 1.49
N LEU A 456 -14.90 6.23 2.52
CA LEU A 456 -13.59 6.38 3.14
C LEU A 456 -12.51 5.58 2.41
N ILE A 457 -12.85 4.42 1.84
CA ILE A 457 -11.86 3.46 1.33
C ILE A 457 -12.02 3.22 -0.17
N PHE A 458 -13.18 2.70 -0.60
CA PHE A 458 -13.31 2.17 -1.96
C PHE A 458 -14.25 2.98 -2.85
N ASN A 459 -15.02 3.93 -2.33
CA ASN A 459 -15.99 4.76 -3.06
C ASN A 459 -15.61 6.25 -3.08
N LEU A 460 -14.35 6.55 -3.38
CA LEU A 460 -13.75 7.89 -3.28
C LEU A 460 -14.31 8.89 -4.32
N ASN A 461 -14.77 8.38 -5.47
CA ASN A 461 -15.36 9.18 -6.55
C ASN A 461 -16.89 9.10 -6.58
N ALA A 462 -17.54 8.70 -5.47
CA ALA A 462 -18.99 8.64 -5.31
C ALA A 462 -19.70 7.86 -6.46
N GLY A 463 -19.12 6.71 -6.82
CA GLY A 463 -19.65 5.80 -7.85
C GLY A 463 -19.45 6.27 -9.29
N ARG A 464 -18.82 7.43 -9.53
CA ARG A 464 -18.67 7.99 -10.88
C ARG A 464 -17.47 7.42 -11.64
N ASN A 465 -16.46 6.91 -10.93
CA ASN A 465 -15.24 6.42 -11.55
C ASN A 465 -14.64 5.21 -10.79
N ASP A 466 -15.21 4.05 -11.05
CA ASP A 466 -14.75 2.77 -10.51
C ASP A 466 -13.28 2.44 -10.83
N TYR A 467 -12.76 2.90 -11.97
CA TYR A 467 -11.36 2.67 -12.33
C TYR A 467 -10.41 3.42 -11.39
N ASN A 468 -10.70 4.71 -11.15
CA ASN A 468 -9.92 5.49 -10.19
C ASN A 468 -10.09 4.94 -8.77
N ASP A 469 -11.32 4.61 -8.42
CA ASP A 469 -11.63 4.03 -7.12
C ASP A 469 -10.93 2.69 -6.87
N ASP A 470 -10.70 1.87 -7.91
CA ASP A 470 -9.91 0.63 -7.79
C ASP A 470 -8.50 0.90 -7.27
N PHE A 471 -7.71 1.74 -7.95
CA PHE A 471 -6.32 1.92 -7.54
C PHE A 471 -6.16 2.87 -6.35
N MET A 472 -6.98 3.92 -6.25
CA MET A 472 -6.90 4.86 -5.14
C MET A 472 -7.28 4.23 -3.80
N SER A 473 -8.15 3.20 -3.82
CA SER A 473 -8.59 2.53 -2.59
C SER A 473 -7.49 1.80 -1.84
N ARG A 474 -6.40 1.39 -2.51
CA ARG A 474 -5.36 0.54 -1.91
C ARG A 474 -4.57 1.27 -0.84
N GLY A 475 -4.19 2.53 -1.11
CA GLY A 475 -3.54 3.39 -0.13
C GLY A 475 -4.46 3.70 1.07
N GLU A 476 -5.73 4.01 0.82
CA GLU A 476 -6.70 4.28 1.90
C GLU A 476 -7.01 3.02 2.72
N TRP A 477 -7.05 1.85 2.08
CA TRP A 477 -7.18 0.56 2.74
C TRP A 477 -6.00 0.31 3.68
N VAL A 478 -4.75 0.50 3.23
CA VAL A 478 -3.57 0.38 4.11
C VAL A 478 -3.65 1.31 5.32
N ASN A 479 -4.06 2.55 5.11
CA ASN A 479 -4.26 3.51 6.19
C ASN A 479 -5.35 3.04 7.18
N TYR A 480 -6.45 2.48 6.67
CA TYR A 480 -7.52 1.93 7.51
C TYR A 480 -7.11 0.67 8.26
N LEU A 481 -6.28 -0.19 7.66
CA LEU A 481 -5.70 -1.33 8.36
C LEU A 481 -4.93 -0.86 9.60
N MET A 482 -4.13 0.19 9.47
CA MET A 482 -3.33 0.75 10.57
C MET A 482 -4.17 1.47 11.63
N GLY A 483 -5.16 2.25 11.22
CA GLY A 483 -5.96 3.07 12.13
C GLY A 483 -5.25 4.34 12.61
N GLY A 484 -5.94 5.11 13.47
CA GLY A 484 -5.49 6.41 13.94
C GLY A 484 -4.17 6.37 14.73
N PRO A 485 -3.25 7.32 14.52
CA PRO A 485 -3.34 8.53 13.68
C PRO A 485 -2.92 8.32 12.21
N LEU A 486 -2.68 7.06 11.80
CA LEU A 486 -2.28 6.68 10.45
C LEU A 486 -3.48 6.35 9.54
N GLY A 487 -4.69 6.73 9.95
CA GLY A 487 -5.94 6.43 9.27
C GLY A 487 -6.10 7.13 7.91
N PRO A 488 -7.17 6.84 7.16
CA PRO A 488 -7.41 7.35 5.81
C PRO A 488 -7.29 8.87 5.68
N THR A 489 -7.08 9.37 4.46
CA THR A 489 -6.84 10.80 4.20
C THR A 489 -7.95 11.69 4.76
N GLU A 490 -9.21 11.32 4.55
CA GLU A 490 -10.38 12.08 5.01
C GLU A 490 -10.72 11.84 6.50
N ALA A 491 -10.17 10.80 7.12
CA ALA A 491 -10.35 10.52 8.55
C ALA A 491 -9.06 9.98 9.20
N PRO A 492 -8.06 10.85 9.43
CA PRO A 492 -6.76 10.45 10.01
C PRO A 492 -6.84 9.71 11.33
N ASP A 493 -7.81 10.06 12.16
CA ASP A 493 -8.02 9.53 13.50
C ASP A 493 -9.06 8.39 13.53
N ALA A 494 -9.50 7.90 12.37
CA ALA A 494 -10.41 6.75 12.31
C ALA A 494 -9.77 5.56 13.03
N PRO A 495 -10.51 4.83 13.88
CA PRO A 495 -9.94 3.74 14.68
C PRO A 495 -9.32 2.64 13.80
N GLY A 496 -9.86 2.42 12.59
CA GLY A 496 -9.32 1.43 11.65
C GLY A 496 -9.35 0.01 12.21
N LEU A 497 -8.46 -0.84 11.73
CA LEU A 497 -8.34 -2.24 12.16
C LEU A 497 -7.18 -2.51 13.12
N ASN A 498 -6.40 -1.50 13.51
CA ASN A 498 -5.25 -1.61 14.43
C ASN A 498 -4.18 -2.65 14.02
N ILE A 499 -4.05 -2.96 12.72
CA ILE A 499 -3.04 -3.86 12.18
C ILE A 499 -1.78 -3.06 11.82
N PRO A 500 -0.62 -3.34 12.44
CA PRO A 500 0.60 -2.54 12.24
C PRO A 500 1.29 -2.89 10.92
N ILE A 501 0.84 -2.31 9.80
CA ILE A 501 1.45 -2.55 8.48
C ILE A 501 2.88 -2.02 8.44
N ASP A 502 3.84 -2.92 8.17
CA ASP A 502 5.27 -2.62 8.09
C ASP A 502 5.71 -2.28 6.66
N LEU A 503 5.03 -2.85 5.67
CA LEU A 503 5.31 -2.64 4.24
C LEU A 503 4.01 -2.59 3.45
N ALA A 504 3.92 -1.61 2.57
CA ALA A 504 2.95 -1.57 1.47
C ALA A 504 3.72 -1.70 0.15
N LEU A 505 3.38 -2.70 -0.67
CA LEU A 505 4.08 -3.01 -1.91
C LEU A 505 3.09 -3.31 -3.05
N ALA A 506 3.29 -2.63 -4.17
CA ALA A 506 2.59 -2.88 -5.42
C ALA A 506 3.52 -3.60 -6.41
N PHE A 507 3.09 -4.72 -6.98
CA PHE A 507 3.81 -5.40 -8.06
C PHE A 507 2.99 -5.40 -9.36
N HIS A 508 3.49 -4.69 -10.37
CA HIS A 508 2.80 -4.48 -11.63
C HIS A 508 3.70 -4.87 -12.81
N THR A 509 3.07 -5.27 -13.91
CA THR A 509 3.71 -5.31 -15.23
C THR A 509 3.04 -4.26 -16.10
N ASP A 510 3.78 -3.48 -16.88
CA ASP A 510 3.16 -2.51 -17.79
C ASP A 510 3.06 -3.12 -19.19
N ALA A 511 1.84 -3.30 -19.69
CA ALA A 511 1.58 -3.73 -21.05
C ALA A 511 1.24 -2.51 -21.93
N GLY A 512 2.11 -2.20 -22.89
CA GLY A 512 1.95 -1.09 -23.82
C GLY A 512 2.38 -1.44 -25.24
N ILE A 513 2.19 -0.49 -26.15
CA ILE A 513 2.69 -0.58 -27.53
C ILE A 513 3.91 0.32 -27.64
N THR A 514 5.03 -0.25 -28.07
CA THR A 514 6.27 0.49 -28.34
C THR A 514 6.55 0.44 -29.84
N SER A 515 7.12 1.50 -30.39
CA SER A 515 7.44 1.57 -31.83
C SER A 515 8.64 0.69 -32.23
N ASN A 516 9.38 0.18 -31.24
CA ASN A 516 10.55 -0.67 -31.41
C ASN A 516 10.41 -1.97 -30.62
N ASP A 517 11.04 -3.03 -31.14
CA ASP A 517 11.12 -4.35 -30.50
C ASP A 517 12.30 -4.40 -29.54
N SER A 518 12.22 -3.64 -28.45
CA SER A 518 13.29 -3.52 -27.45
C SER A 518 12.79 -3.78 -26.03
N VAL A 519 13.64 -4.40 -25.22
CA VAL A 519 13.39 -4.63 -23.79
C VAL A 519 13.32 -3.31 -23.05
N ILE A 520 12.24 -3.10 -22.29
CA ILE A 520 11.98 -1.86 -21.55
C ILE A 520 12.70 -1.82 -20.20
N GLY A 521 12.66 -2.91 -19.44
CA GLY A 521 13.34 -3.04 -18.15
C GLY A 521 12.49 -2.68 -16.93
N THR A 522 13.12 -2.67 -15.75
CA THR A 522 12.44 -2.49 -14.44
C THR A 522 12.41 -1.03 -14.03
N LEU A 523 11.20 -0.50 -13.82
CA LEU A 523 10.95 0.79 -13.16
C LEU A 523 10.62 0.56 -11.69
N ALA A 524 11.03 1.48 -10.81
CA ALA A 524 10.59 1.47 -9.42
C ALA A 524 10.14 2.88 -9.03
N ILE A 525 9.08 2.95 -8.23
CA ILE A 525 8.42 4.19 -7.85
C ILE A 525 8.30 4.22 -6.33
N TYR A 526 8.58 5.38 -5.75
CA TYR A 526 8.38 5.68 -4.34
C TYR A 526 7.89 7.13 -4.21
N SER A 527 7.47 7.52 -3.01
CA SER A 527 7.08 8.91 -2.73
C SER A 527 7.76 9.39 -1.45
N ALA A 528 8.70 10.33 -1.56
CA ALA A 528 9.42 10.89 -0.41
C ALA A 528 9.30 12.41 -0.26
N GLN A 529 8.59 13.11 -1.16
CA GLN A 529 8.47 14.57 -1.11
C GLN A 529 7.27 15.10 -0.33
N ARG A 530 6.16 14.34 -0.26
CA ARG A 530 4.92 14.81 0.38
C ARG A 530 5.09 14.89 1.90
N ASP A 531 4.36 15.80 2.54
CA ASP A 531 4.28 15.94 4.01
C ASP A 531 5.66 16.16 4.64
N GLU A 532 6.43 17.08 4.06
CA GLU A 532 7.81 17.41 4.48
C GLU A 532 8.78 16.22 4.43
N GLY A 533 8.42 15.18 3.67
CA GLY A 533 9.18 13.94 3.56
C GLY A 533 9.05 13.01 4.78
N LEU A 534 8.01 13.19 5.59
CA LEU A 534 7.74 12.39 6.77
C LEU A 534 6.40 11.64 6.64
N PHE A 535 6.35 10.43 7.19
CA PHE A 535 5.11 9.79 7.57
C PHE A 535 4.52 10.48 8.81
N ARG A 536 3.24 10.23 9.10
CA ARG A 536 2.55 10.85 10.25
C ARG A 536 3.13 10.44 11.61
N ASP A 537 3.73 9.25 11.69
CA ASP A 537 4.50 8.76 12.84
C ASP A 537 5.94 9.33 12.90
N ARG A 538 6.26 10.32 12.06
CA ARG A 538 7.57 11.00 11.95
C ARG A 538 8.70 10.17 11.36
N VAL A 539 8.44 8.97 10.86
CA VAL A 539 9.43 8.21 10.09
C VAL A 539 9.70 8.93 8.77
N SER A 540 10.97 9.05 8.40
CA SER A 540 11.38 9.62 7.11
C SER A 540 10.95 8.73 5.95
N LYS A 541 10.30 9.32 4.94
CA LYS A 541 9.91 8.63 3.71
C LYS A 541 11.10 8.24 2.84
N LEU A 542 12.33 8.65 3.19
CA LEU A 542 13.53 8.05 2.62
C LEU A 542 13.65 6.55 2.95
N ALA A 543 12.98 6.06 3.99
CA ALA A 543 12.83 4.62 4.21
C ALA A 543 12.22 3.89 3.00
N SER A 544 11.17 4.46 2.39
CA SER A 544 10.56 3.92 1.17
C SER A 544 11.54 3.94 0.00
N ARG A 545 12.33 5.02 -0.13
CA ARG A 545 13.36 5.12 -1.17
C ARG A 545 14.42 4.03 -1.02
N ASP A 546 14.93 3.86 0.20
CA ASP A 546 15.98 2.90 0.52
C ASP A 546 15.54 1.48 0.13
N LEU A 547 14.34 1.06 0.55
CA LEU A 547 13.78 -0.23 0.18
C LEU A 547 13.57 -0.36 -1.33
N THR A 548 13.01 0.67 -1.96
CA THR A 548 12.74 0.67 -3.41
C THR A 548 14.03 0.52 -4.24
N ASP A 549 15.10 1.21 -3.84
CA ASP A 549 16.42 1.09 -4.46
C ASP A 549 16.97 -0.33 -4.33
N LEU A 550 16.99 -0.87 -3.10
CA LEU A 550 17.49 -2.22 -2.81
C LEU A 550 16.74 -3.30 -3.60
N VAL A 551 15.42 -3.25 -3.60
CA VAL A 551 14.57 -4.21 -4.34
C VAL A 551 14.82 -4.10 -5.85
N GLN A 552 14.81 -2.89 -6.40
CA GLN A 552 15.04 -2.71 -7.84
C GLN A 552 16.45 -3.15 -8.24
N ASP A 553 17.46 -2.86 -7.41
CA ASP A 553 18.85 -3.25 -7.66
C ASP A 553 18.99 -4.77 -7.71
N GLN A 554 18.44 -5.48 -6.72
CA GLN A 554 18.46 -6.94 -6.69
C GLN A 554 17.71 -7.55 -7.90
N VAL A 555 16.48 -7.10 -8.17
CA VAL A 555 15.70 -7.59 -9.32
C VAL A 555 16.44 -7.39 -10.64
N VAL A 556 17.03 -6.22 -10.86
CA VAL A 556 17.76 -5.94 -12.10
C VAL A 556 19.02 -6.81 -12.20
N ASN A 557 19.78 -6.95 -11.12
CA ASN A 557 21.02 -7.72 -11.12
C ASN A 557 20.74 -9.21 -11.34
N ASP A 558 19.71 -9.76 -10.70
CA ASP A 558 19.31 -11.15 -10.86
C ASP A 558 18.82 -11.42 -12.30
N ILE A 559 17.99 -10.54 -12.88
CA ILE A 559 17.55 -10.69 -14.27
C ILE A 559 18.74 -10.62 -15.23
N ARG A 560 19.67 -9.68 -15.01
CA ARG A 560 20.88 -9.57 -15.84
C ARG A 560 21.75 -10.80 -15.78
N PHE A 561 21.91 -11.35 -14.58
CA PHE A 561 22.76 -12.51 -14.35
C PHE A 561 22.13 -13.80 -14.89
N LEU A 562 20.82 -14.00 -14.69
CA LEU A 562 20.15 -15.26 -14.96
C LEU A 562 19.49 -15.34 -16.35
N PHE A 563 19.04 -14.22 -16.92
CA PHE A 563 18.12 -14.24 -18.06
C PHE A 563 18.51 -13.30 -19.22
N ASN A 564 18.88 -12.06 -18.93
CA ASN A 564 19.17 -11.06 -19.97
C ASN A 564 20.12 -9.97 -19.47
N GLU A 565 21.41 -10.09 -19.82
CA GLU A 565 22.46 -9.11 -19.48
C GLU A 565 22.14 -7.66 -19.88
N ASN A 566 21.30 -7.48 -20.90
CA ASN A 566 20.89 -6.18 -21.41
C ASN A 566 19.61 -5.64 -20.76
N TRP A 567 19.10 -6.29 -19.70
CA TRP A 567 17.93 -5.82 -18.97
C TRP A 567 18.18 -4.41 -18.42
N THR A 568 17.29 -3.48 -18.74
CA THR A 568 17.49 -2.07 -18.42
C THR A 568 17.05 -1.76 -16.99
N ARG A 569 17.94 -1.14 -16.20
CA ARG A 569 17.53 -0.41 -14.99
C ARG A 569 16.89 0.90 -15.42
N ARG A 570 15.58 1.03 -15.24
CA ARG A 570 14.88 2.32 -15.44
C ARG A 570 14.99 3.16 -14.16
N ALA A 571 14.45 4.37 -14.23
CA ALA A 571 14.50 5.35 -13.17
C ALA A 571 13.94 4.82 -11.82
N LEU A 572 14.56 5.27 -10.72
CA LEU A 572 13.98 5.24 -9.38
C LEU A 572 13.16 6.51 -9.18
N TRP A 573 11.86 6.48 -9.51
CA TRP A 573 11.01 7.68 -9.55
C TRP A 573 10.46 8.07 -8.18
N ASP A 574 10.66 9.33 -7.80
CA ASP A 574 9.98 9.97 -6.68
C ASP A 574 8.70 10.66 -7.17
N ARG A 575 7.57 9.94 -7.14
CA ARG A 575 6.29 10.38 -7.68
C ARG A 575 5.15 10.01 -6.75
N GLN A 576 4.16 10.90 -6.68
CA GLN A 576 2.89 10.61 -6.05
C GLN A 576 2.07 9.77 -7.01
N TYR A 577 2.20 8.46 -6.86
CA TYR A 577 1.42 7.47 -7.56
C TYR A 577 0.52 6.78 -6.54
N SER A 578 -0.76 6.65 -6.85
CA SER A 578 -1.75 6.10 -5.91
C SER A 578 -1.83 4.58 -5.93
N GLU A 579 -1.30 3.94 -6.98
CA GLU A 579 -1.19 2.48 -7.07
C GLU A 579 -0.24 1.91 -6.04
#